data_AF-A0A5U3CVE0-F1
#
_entry.id   AF-A0A5U3CVE0-F1
#
_cell.length_a   1.000
_cell.length_b   1.000
_cell.length_c   1.000
_cell.angle_alpha   90.00
_cell.angle_beta   90.00
_cell.angle_gamma   90.00
#
_symmetry.space_group_name_H-M   'P 1'
#
loop_
_entity.id
_entity.type
_entity.pdbx_description
1 polymer ?
#
loop_
_entity_poly.entity_id
_entity_poly.type
_entity_poly.pdbx_seq_one_letter_code
_entity_poly.pdbx_strand_id
1 'polypeptide(L)' 'MKYKLSSIGLCHANEKIYVSLLGDDDSQHHFYINISGMDVPDLTIKEIEVMAIRHAQENFNNCDC' A
#
# COMPACT_ATOMS: atom_id res chain seq x y z
N MET A 1 11.78 9.05 4.56
CA MET A 1 11.26 8.78 3.21
C MET A 1 9.79 9.16 3.14
N LYS A 2 9.37 9.94 2.14
CA LYS A 2 7.94 10.27 1.92
C LYS A 2 7.41 9.44 0.77
N TYR A 3 6.23 8.87 0.95
CA TYR A 3 5.57 8.05 -0.07
C TYR A 3 4.27 8.72 -0.50
N LYS A 4 3.94 8.59 -1.78
CA LYS A 4 2.64 8.97 -2.35
C LYS A 4 2.04 7.79 -3.07
N LEU A 5 0.72 7.63 -2.98
CA LEU A 5 0.01 6.63 -3.74
C LEU A 5 0.09 6.94 -5.25
N SER A 6 0.57 5.97 -6.01
CA SER A 6 0.66 6.05 -7.48
C SER A 6 -0.50 5.29 -8.13
N SER A 7 -0.76 4.06 -7.68
CA SER A 7 -1.83 3.22 -8.23
C SER A 7 -2.37 2.23 -7.20
N ILE A 8 -3.66 1.89 -7.33
CA ILE A 8 -4.34 0.82 -6.58
C ILE A 8 -4.99 -0.12 -7.58
N GLY A 9 -4.79 -1.41 -7.39
CA GLY A 9 -5.52 -2.46 -8.08
C GLY A 9 -6.24 -3.37 -7.09
N LEU A 10 -7.53 -3.60 -7.30
CA LEU A 10 -8.29 -4.59 -6.53
C LEU A 10 -8.13 -5.98 -7.19
N CYS A 11 -7.59 -6.94 -6.45
CA CYS A 11 -7.54 -8.33 -6.87
C CYS A 11 -8.68 -9.09 -6.17
N HIS A 12 -9.87 -9.08 -6.77
CA HIS A 12 -11.07 -9.71 -6.22
C HIS A 12 -10.91 -11.23 -5.97
N ALA A 13 -10.05 -11.91 -6.73
CA ALA A 13 -9.87 -13.36 -6.62
C ALA A 13 -9.17 -13.80 -5.33
N ASN A 14 -8.44 -12.90 -4.66
CA ASN A 14 -7.52 -13.26 -3.57
C ASN A 14 -7.66 -12.40 -2.31
N GLU A 15 -8.69 -11.55 -2.20
CA GLU A 15 -8.82 -10.59 -1.10
C GLU A 15 -7.53 -9.80 -0.88
N LYS A 16 -6.93 -9.32 -1.98
CA LYS A 16 -5.68 -8.55 -1.95
C LYS A 16 -5.84 -7.25 -2.69
N ILE A 17 -5.27 -6.19 -2.13
CA ILE A 17 -5.11 -4.91 -2.79
C ILE A 17 -3.68 -4.80 -3.26
N TYR A 18 -3.49 -4.68 -4.57
CA TYR A 18 -2.21 -4.27 -5.14
C TYR A 18 -2.05 -2.77 -4.93
N VAL A 19 -0.92 -2.38 -4.34
CA VAL A 19 -0.59 -0.98 -4.11
C VAL A 19 0.77 -0.67 -4.71
N SER A 20 0.82 0.46 -5.42
CA SER A 20 2.03 1.07 -5.93
C SER A 20 2.23 2.43 -5.27
N LEU A 21 3.37 2.60 -4.59
CA LEU A 21 3.81 3.86 -3.99
C LEU A 21 5.01 4.41 -4.75
N LEU A 22 5.04 5.74 -4.89
CA LEU A 22 6.18 6.50 -5.39
C LEU A 22 6.85 7.23 -4.21
N GLY A 23 8.13 6.98 -4.01
CA GLY A 23 9.00 7.71 -3.10
C GLY A 23 9.36 9.09 -3.64
N ASP A 24 9.80 9.98 -2.74
CA ASP A 24 10.32 11.30 -3.10
C ASP A 24 11.70 11.28 -3.78
N ASP A 25 12.34 10.11 -3.81
CA ASP A 25 13.60 9.78 -4.48
C ASP A 25 13.39 9.05 -5.82
N ASP A 26 12.19 9.11 -6.39
CA ASP A 26 11.76 8.36 -7.59
C ASP A 26 11.76 6.83 -7.42
N SER A 27 11.94 6.31 -6.21
CA SER A 27 11.78 4.87 -5.94
C SER A 27 10.33 4.44 -6.09
N GLN A 28 10.11 3.24 -6.63
CA GLN A 28 8.77 2.65 -6.76
C GLN A 28 8.66 1.40 -5.90
N HIS A 29 7.67 1.39 -5.01
CA HIS A 29 7.40 0.28 -4.11
C HIS A 29 6.07 -0.35 -4.48
N HIS A 30 6.12 -1.64 -4.81
CA HIS A 30 4.94 -2.41 -5.22
C HIS A 30 4.73 -3.57 -4.27
N PHE A 31 3.55 -3.66 -3.68
CA PHE A 31 3.23 -4.71 -2.72
C PHE A 31 1.73 -5.01 -2.70
N TYR A 32 1.38 -6.13 -2.06
CA TYR A 32 -0.01 -6.53 -1.85
C TYR A 32 -0.36 -6.40 -0.38
N ILE A 33 -1.46 -5.72 -0.09
CA ILE A 33 -2.08 -5.70 1.24
C ILE A 33 -3.12 -6.81 1.26
N ASN A 34 -3.00 -7.73 2.22
CA ASN A 34 -4.03 -8.72 2.46
C ASN A 34 -5.21 -8.06 3.19
N ILE A 35 -6.41 -8.18 2.64
CA ILE A 35 -7.66 -7.65 3.18
C ILE A 35 -8.64 -8.77 3.55
N SER A 36 -8.17 -10.02 3.64
CA SER A 36 -8.99 -11.12 4.18
C SER A 36 -9.65 -10.75 5.50
N GLY A 37 -10.98 -10.80 5.54
CA GLY A 37 -11.78 -10.45 6.71
C GLY A 37 -12.08 -8.95 6.90
N MET A 38 -11.67 -8.09 5.96
CA MET A 38 -12.15 -6.69 5.86
C MET A 38 -13.17 -6.59 4.72
N ASP A 39 -14.31 -5.98 4.99
CA ASP A 39 -15.25 -5.60 3.93
C ASP A 39 -14.60 -4.50 3.08
N VAL A 40 -14.04 -4.91 1.95
CA VAL A 40 -13.50 -4.06 0.88
C VAL A 40 -14.41 -2.88 0.50
N PRO A 41 -15.75 -3.02 0.39
CA PRO A 41 -16.60 -1.88 0.05
C PRO A 41 -16.62 -0.76 1.09
N ASP A 42 -16.17 -1.00 2.33
CA ASP A 42 -16.11 0.02 3.39
C ASP A 42 -14.78 0.79 3.42
N LEU A 43 -13.74 0.31 2.72
CA LEU A 43 -12.45 0.99 2.66
C LEU A 43 -12.43 2.05 1.56
N THR A 44 -12.32 3.31 1.96
CA THR A 44 -12.09 4.41 1.03
C THR A 44 -10.67 4.35 0.44
N ILE A 45 -10.47 4.90 -0.76
CA ILE A 45 -9.14 5.04 -1.40
C ILE A 45 -8.13 5.72 -0.44
N LYS A 46 -8.62 6.68 0.36
CA LYS A 46 -7.82 7.40 1.34
C LYS A 46 -7.36 6.50 2.49
N GLU A 47 -8.20 5.59 2.97
CA GLU A 47 -7.82 4.63 4.01
C GLU A 47 -6.80 3.62 3.50
N ILE A 48 -6.98 3.14 2.26
CA ILE A 48 -6.01 2.27 1.59
C ILE A 48 -4.66 2.98 1.46
N GLU A 49 -4.65 4.27 1.08
CA GLU A 49 -3.44 5.08 1.01
C GLU A 49 -2.74 5.18 2.37
N VAL A 50 -3.47 5.50 3.44
CA VAL A 50 -2.92 5.59 4.80
C VAL A 50 -2.34 4.24 5.26
N MET A 51 -3.06 3.14 5.03
CA MET A 51 -2.60 1.78 5.36
C MET A 51 -1.35 1.41 4.57
N ALA A 52 -1.32 1.72 3.27
CA ALA A 52 -0.18 1.44 2.40
C ALA A 52 1.07 2.23 2.81
N ILE A 53 0.93 3.53 3.06
CA ILE A 53 2.04 4.38 3.51
C ILE A 53 2.58 3.88 4.85
N ARG A 54 1.70 3.51 5.79
CA ARG A 54 2.12 2.95 7.07
C ARG A 54 2.87 1.64 6.90
N HIS A 55 2.34 0.73 6.08
CA HIS A 55 3.00 -0.54 5.77
C HIS A 55 4.40 -0.32 5.16
N ALA A 56 4.50 0.63 4.22
CA ALA A 56 5.77 1.01 3.59
C ALA A 56 6.75 1.62 4.59
N GLN A 57 6.29 2.47 5.51
CA GLN A 57 7.13 3.01 6.57
C GLN A 57 7.65 1.92 7.52
N GLU A 58 6.81 0.96 7.91
CA GLU A 58 7.20 -0.13 8.81
C GLU A 58 8.16 -1.12 8.15
N ASN A 59 8.01 -1.38 6.84
CA ASN A 59 8.79 -2.40 6.12
C ASN A 59 10.02 -1.83 5.38
N PHE A 60 9.98 -0.59 4.90
CA PHE A 60 11.07 0.00 4.12
C PHE A 60 11.92 1.00 4.91
N ASN A 61 11.38 1.69 5.93
CA ASN A 61 12.24 2.54 6.78
C ASN A 61 13.10 1.72 7.76
N ASN A 62 12.78 0.45 7.98
CA ASN A 62 13.62 -0.46 8.77
C ASN A 62 14.74 -1.11 7.93
N CYS A 63 14.95 -0.69 6.68
CA CYS A 63 16.20 -0.95 5.97
C CYS A 63 17.29 0.04 6.44
N ASP A 64 17.63 0.00 7.73
CA ASP A 64 18.94 0.47 8.19
C ASP A 64 19.95 -0.64 7.83
N CYS A 65 20.72 -0.43 6.77
CA CYS A 65 21.95 -1.16 6.51
C CYS A 65 23.13 -0.46 7.19
#